data_AF-A0A2E3F4U7-F1
#
_entry.id   AF-A0A2E3F4U7-F1
#
_cell.length_a   1.000
_cell.length_b   1.000
_cell.length_c   1.000
_cell.angle_alpha   90.00
_cell.angle_beta   90.00
_cell.angle_gamma   90.00
#
_symmetry.space_group_name_H-M   'P 1'
#
loop_
_entity.id
_entity.type
_entity.pdbx_description
1 polymer ?
#
loop_
_entity_poly.entity_id
_entity_poly.type
_entity_poly.pdbx_seq_one_letter_code
_entity_poly.pdbx_strand_id
1 'polypeptide(L)' 'METPIELELVGKKEDMYALKYPGLQIPIHVNFELLEKFRNSPDYIVRESGNVDHHPEETWIELKQSQGFRA' A
#
# COMPACT_ATOMS: atom_id res chain seq x y z
N MET A 1 26.13 -0.26 -5.55
CA MET A 1 24.89 -0.79 -6.14
C MET A 1 23.81 -0.49 -5.13
N GLU A 2 22.88 0.40 -5.44
CA GLU A 2 21.75 0.68 -4.55
C GLU A 2 20.82 -0.52 -4.56
N THR A 3 20.45 -1.00 -3.36
CA THR A 3 19.52 -2.12 -3.21
C THR A 3 18.11 -1.63 -3.49
N PRO A 4 17.34 -2.29 -4.37
CA PRO A 4 15.98 -1.88 -4.67
C PRO A 4 15.10 -1.98 -3.42
N ILE A 5 14.08 -1.12 -3.36
CA ILE A 5 13.18 -1.01 -2.23
C ILE A 5 12.09 -2.08 -2.36
N GLU A 6 11.99 -2.96 -1.36
CA GLU A 6 10.95 -3.99 -1.34
C GLU A 6 9.63 -3.40 -0.85
N LEU A 7 8.59 -3.46 -1.68
CA LEU A 7 7.23 -3.04 -1.38
C LEU A 7 6.36 -4.28 -1.20
N GLU A 8 5.56 -4.32 -0.14
CA GLU A 8 4.59 -5.41 0.05
C GLU A 8 3.21 -4.95 -0.40
N LEU A 9 2.63 -5.65 -1.38
CA LEU A 9 1.21 -5.52 -1.68
C LEU A 9 0.43 -6.24 -0.58
N VAL A 10 -0.24 -5.46 0.26
CA VAL A 10 -0.92 -5.95 1.47
C VAL A 10 -2.44 -5.92 1.35
N GLY A 11 -2.99 -5.28 0.31
CA GLY A 11 -4.42 -5.27 0.09
C GLY A 11 -4.83 -4.69 -1.26
N LYS A 12 -6.08 -4.95 -1.62
CA LYS A 12 -6.75 -4.41 -2.80
C LYS A 12 -8.19 -4.07 -2.43
N LYS A 13 -8.68 -2.91 -2.87
CA LYS A 13 -10.09 -2.50 -2.72
C LYS A 13 -10.49 -1.80 -4.01
N GLU A 14 -11.43 -2.41 -4.72
CA GLU A 14 -11.91 -1.92 -6.02
C GLU A 14 -10.72 -1.68 -6.97
N ASP A 15 -10.45 -0.43 -7.34
CA ASP A 15 -9.39 0.00 -8.25
C ASP A 15 -8.10 0.47 -7.54
N MET A 16 -8.06 0.35 -6.22
CA MET A 16 -6.94 0.81 -5.39
C MET A 16 -6.21 -0.37 -4.75
N TYR A 17 -4.90 -0.21 -4.58
CA TYR A 17 -3.97 -1.18 -4.05
C TYR A 17 -3.23 -0.59 -2.86
N ALA A 18 -3.10 -1.35 -1.78
CA ALA A 18 -2.38 -0.95 -0.59
C ALA A 18 -0.95 -1.52 -0.63
N LEU A 19 0.03 -0.64 -0.80
CA LEU A 19 1.46 -0.98 -0.79
C LEU A 19 2.08 -0.55 0.54
N LYS A 20 2.64 -1.49 1.28
CA LYS A 20 3.41 -1.21 2.49
C LYS A 20 4.85 -0.92 2.15
N TYR A 21 5.28 0.29 2.47
CA TYR A 21 6.65 0.76 2.27
C TYR A 21 7.52 0.40 3.49
N PRO A 22 8.78 0.00 3.31
CA PRO A 22 9.66 -0.30 4.42
C PRO A 22 9.90 0.97 5.25
N GLY A 23 9.63 0.89 6.55
CA GLY A 23 9.72 2.02 7.48
C GLY A 23 8.46 2.88 7.58
N LEU A 24 7.42 2.62 6.77
CA LEU A 24 6.12 3.29 6.89
C LEU A 24 5.15 2.40 7.66
N GLN A 25 4.53 2.96 8.71
CA GLN A 25 3.54 2.22 9.51
C GLN A 25 2.20 2.03 8.78
N ILE A 26 1.84 2.99 7.94
CA ILE A 26 0.56 3.01 7.21
C ILE A 26 0.82 2.64 5.74
N PRO A 27 0.08 1.70 5.15
CA PRO A 27 0.18 1.41 3.72
C PRO A 27 -0.17 2.62 2.85
N ILE A 28 0.50 2.73 1.70
CA ILE A 28 0.22 3.73 0.68
C ILE A 28 -0.84 3.15 -0.25
N HIS A 29 -1.92 3.90 -0.45
CA HIS A 29 -2.95 3.53 -1.43
C HIS A 29 -2.58 4.10 -2.79
N VAL A 30 -2.47 3.22 -3.78
CA VAL A 30 -2.11 3.56 -5.16
C VAL A 30 -3.14 2.99 -6.13
N ASN A 31 -3.35 3.67 -7.25
CA ASN A 31 -4.17 3.11 -8.32
C ASN A 31 -3.37 2.06 -9.13
N PHE A 32 -4.05 1.40 -10.06
CA PHE A 32 -3.43 0.41 -10.95
C PHE A 32 -2.25 0.98 -11.74
N GLU A 33 -2.39 2.17 -12.34
CA GLU A 33 -1.34 2.78 -13.16
C GLU A 33 -0.05 3.04 -12.37
N LEU A 34 -0.17 3.49 -11.12
CA LEU A 34 0.98 3.74 -10.26
C LEU A 34 1.59 2.43 -9.73
N LEU A 35 0.78 1.41 -9.45
CA LEU A 35 1.26 0.07 -9.14
C LEU A 35 2.12 -0.50 -10.29
N GLU A 36 1.67 -0.35 -11.53
CA GLU A 36 2.44 -0.77 -12.70
C GLU A 36 3.77 -0.01 -12.83
N LYS A 37 3.79 1.29 -12.53
CA LYS A 37 5.05 2.06 -12.51
C LYS A 37 6.04 1.50 -11.49
N PHE A 38 5.58 1.09 -10.31
CA PHE A 38 6.45 0.44 -9.32
C PHE A 38 6.96 -0.92 -9.81
N ARG A 39 6.10 -1.73 -10.44
CA ARG A 39 6.50 -3.05 -10.98
C ARG A 39 7.51 -2.97 -12.13
N ASN A 40 7.46 -1.91 -12.93
CA ASN A 40 8.34 -1.71 -14.08
C ASN A 40 9.63 -0.94 -13.74
N SER A 41 9.73 -0.37 -12.54
CA SER A 41 10.92 0.39 -12.14
C SER A 41 11.97 -0.55 -11.51
N PRO A 42 13.25 -0.41 -11.88
CA PRO A 42 14.33 -1.18 -11.27
C PRO A 42 14.63 -0.77 -9.82
N ASP A 43 14.09 0.37 -9.37
CA ASP A 43 14.30 0.88 -8.02
C ASP A 43 13.43 0.15 -6.97
N TYR A 44 12.46 -0.65 -7.41
CA TYR A 44 11.46 -1.26 -6.54
C TYR A 44 11.26 -2.75 -6.82
N ILE A 45 10.92 -3.51 -5.78
CA ILE A 45 10.47 -4.91 -5.88
C ILE A 45 9.12 -5.01 -5.20
N VAL A 46 8.05 -5.22 -5.98
CA VAL A 46 6.70 -5.41 -5.41
C VAL A 46 6.47 -6.90 -5.14
N ARG A 47 6.31 -7.28 -3.88
CA ARG A 47 5.98 -8.64 -3.45
C ARG A 47 4.50 -8.73 -3.08
N GLU A 48 3.83 -9.78 -3.53
CA GLU A 48 2.45 -10.06 -3.16
C GLU A 48 2.42 -10.79 -1.82
N SER A 49 1.79 -10.20 -0.81
CA SER A 49 1.59 -10.87 0.46
C SER A 49 0.50 -11.91 0.31
N GLY A 50 0.73 -13.15 0.75
CA GLY A 50 -0.22 -14.28 0.59
C GLY A 50 -1.59 -14.09 1.27
N ASN A 51 -1.82 -12.95 1.93
CA ASN A 51 -3.07 -12.56 2.58
C ASN A 51 -3.91 -11.54 1.80
N VAL A 52 -3.50 -11.14 0.59
CA VAL A 52 -4.22 -10.10 -0.21
C VAL A 52 -5.69 -10.48 -0.50
N ASP A 53 -6.01 -11.78 -0.56
CA ASP A 53 -7.37 -12.26 -0.86
C ASP A 53 -8.34 -12.30 0.32
N HIS A 54 -7.88 -12.20 1.59
CA HIS A 54 -8.74 -12.57 2.72
C HIS A 54 -9.30 -11.44 3.59
N HIS A 55 -8.80 -10.20 3.56
CA HIS A 55 -9.31 -9.13 4.44
C HIS A 55 -9.25 -7.73 3.79
N PRO A 56 -10.24 -7.35 2.96
CA PRO A 56 -10.31 -6.02 2.35
C PRO A 56 -10.70 -4.89 3.33
N GLU A 57 -10.95 -5.20 4.61
CA GLU A 57 -11.51 -4.25 5.58
C GLU A 57 -10.51 -3.84 6.68
N GLU A 58 -9.58 -4.73 7.07
CA GLU A 58 -8.63 -4.43 8.17
C GLU A 58 -7.36 -3.71 7.70
N THR A 59 -6.94 -3.89 6.44
CA THR A 59 -5.73 -3.24 5.91
C THR A 59 -5.98 -1.80 5.45
N TRP A 60 -7.25 -1.46 5.22
CA TRP A 60 -7.69 -0.11 4.92
C TRP A 60 -7.98 0.61 6.22
N ILE A 61 -6.92 0.93 6.96
CA ILE A 61 -7.04 2.00 7.97
C ILE A 61 -7.23 3.28 7.18
N GLU A 62 -8.49 3.57 6.83
CA GLU A 62 -8.94 4.93 6.65
C GLU A 62 -8.50 5.65 7.92
N LEU A 63 -7.49 6.51 7.80
CA LEU A 63 -7.29 7.60 8.72
C LEU A 63 -8.64 8.31 8.77
N LYS A 64 -9.52 7.92 9.69
CA LYS A 64 -10.53 8.81 10.21
C LYS A 64 -9.73 9.98 10.70
N GLN A 65 -9.65 11.01 9.87
CA GLN A 65 -9.36 12.35 10.33
C GLN A 65 -10.24 12.51 11.56
N SER A 66 -9.60 12.61 12.72
CA SER A 66 -10.24 13.07 13.94
C SER A 66 -10.75 14.49 13.66
N GLN A 67 -11.87 14.58 12.94
CA GLN A 67 -12.68 15.78 12.90
C GLN A 67 -13.32 15.89 14.27
N GLY A 68 -12.93 16.93 15.00
CA GLY A 68 -13.66 17.38 16.18
C GLY A 68 -12.78 17.88 17.31
N PHE A 69 -11.92 18.87 17.07
CA PHE A 69 -11.81 19.92 18.09
C PHE A 69 -13.18 20.59 18.14
N ARG A 70 -13.94 20.33 19.20
CA ARG A 70 -15.22 20.99 19.45
C ARG A 70 -15.30 21.39 20.92
N ALA A 71 -15.45 22.71 21.07
CA ALA A 71 -15.71 23.51 22.28
C ALA A 71 -14.52 23.72 23.23
#